data_AF-A0A1H9PRW6-F1
#
_entry.id   AF-A0A1H9PRW6-F1
#
_cell.length_a   1.000
_cell.length_b   1.000
_cell.length_c   1.000
_cell.angle_alpha   90.00
_cell.angle_beta   90.00
_cell.angle_gamma   90.00
#
_symmetry.space_group_name_H-M   'P 1'
#
loop_
_entity.id
_entity.type
_entity.pdbx_description
1 polymer ?
#
loop_
_entity_poly.entity_id
_entity_poly.type
_entity_poly.pdbx_seq_one_letter_code
_entity_poly.pdbx_strand_id
1 'polypeptide(L)'
;MRIYVQFNKKEINLNYRELAEKMWFKTYQEEPLELSHTGNSETLQENYRLGLKWDKGLNDERWQSKKTLWKYEDISVNPIRNNSILYFETRHIYLLSVDKRALYIMVIAFAKEVEGLISEDATKTWETVEEFENKHYDLLNLSFEKSNEISLVEADTLEMIEEPWDNEVEYT
;
A
#
# COMPACT_ATOMS: atom_id res chain seq x y z
N MET A 1 4.50 7.90 3.30
CA MET A 1 5.44 6.78 3.55
C MET A 1 5.95 6.19 2.25
N ARG A 2 7.22 5.74 2.22
CA ARG A 2 7.90 5.25 1.02
C ARG A 2 8.60 3.91 1.28
N ILE A 3 8.51 2.98 0.34
CA ILE A 3 9.20 1.67 0.40
C ILE A 3 9.78 1.35 -0.98
N TYR A 4 10.91 0.68 -1.00
CA TYR A 4 11.62 0.33 -2.23
C TYR A 4 11.75 -1.18 -2.34
N VAL A 5 11.59 -1.72 -3.55
CA VAL A 5 11.89 -3.12 -3.85
C VAL A 5 12.88 -3.16 -5.01
N GLN A 6 14.10 -3.62 -4.75
CA GLN A 6 15.05 -3.90 -5.84
C GLN A 6 14.74 -5.27 -6.42
N PHE A 7 14.81 -5.39 -7.75
CA PHE A 7 14.41 -6.61 -8.42
C PHE A 7 15.24 -6.89 -9.68
N ASN A 8 15.40 -8.18 -9.98
CA ASN A 8 16.09 -8.65 -11.19
C ASN A 8 15.13 -9.33 -12.17
N LYS A 9 14.07 -9.97 -11.67
CA LYS A 9 13.04 -10.61 -12.49
C LYS A 9 11.98 -9.59 -12.89
N LYS A 10 11.83 -9.41 -14.20
CA LYS A 10 11.01 -8.33 -14.78
C LYS A 10 9.56 -8.74 -15.06
N GLU A 11 9.20 -10.00 -14.90
CA GLU A 11 7.83 -10.43 -15.16
C GLU A 11 7.01 -10.33 -13.88
N ILE A 12 5.84 -9.69 -14.00
CA ILE A 12 4.81 -9.62 -12.97
C ILE A 12 3.53 -10.16 -13.56
N ASN A 13 2.86 -11.09 -12.88
CA ASN A 13 1.55 -11.62 -13.27
C ASN A 13 0.49 -11.34 -12.19
N LEU A 14 0.54 -10.15 -11.60
CA LEU A 14 -0.46 -9.71 -10.62
C LEU A 14 -1.71 -9.21 -11.33
N ASN A 15 -2.88 -9.54 -10.77
CA ASN A 15 -4.16 -8.93 -11.11
C ASN A 15 -4.45 -7.78 -10.14
N TYR A 16 -4.74 -6.58 -10.66
CA TYR A 16 -4.91 -5.40 -9.80
C TYR A 16 -6.06 -5.55 -8.80
N ARG A 17 -7.16 -6.21 -9.19
CA ARG A 17 -8.35 -6.36 -8.36
C ARG A 17 -8.11 -7.36 -7.23
N GLU A 18 -7.53 -8.51 -7.55
CA GLU A 18 -7.15 -9.50 -6.54
C GLU A 18 -6.12 -8.96 -5.55
N LEU A 19 -5.18 -8.15 -6.04
CA LEU A 19 -4.21 -7.44 -5.20
C LEU A 19 -4.91 -6.46 -4.26
N ALA A 20 -5.80 -5.61 -4.77
CA ALA A 20 -6.54 -4.65 -3.97
C ALA A 20 -7.38 -5.33 -2.87
N GLU A 21 -8.04 -6.45 -3.20
CA GLU A 21 -8.79 -7.25 -2.24
C GLU A 21 -7.89 -7.91 -1.18
N LYS A 22 -6.63 -8.24 -1.49
CA LYS A 22 -5.66 -8.72 -0.49
C LYS A 22 -5.18 -7.59 0.42
N MET A 23 -4.96 -6.40 -0.14
CA MET A 23 -4.50 -5.22 0.59
C MET A 23 -5.49 -4.80 1.68
N TRP A 24 -6.76 -4.59 1.31
CA TRP A 24 -7.80 -4.08 2.22
C TRP A 24 -8.89 -5.05 2.58
N PHE A 25 -8.87 -6.32 2.15
CA PHE A 25 -9.96 -7.28 2.28
C PHE A 25 -11.00 -7.22 1.14
N LYS A 26 -11.59 -8.38 0.83
CA LYS A 26 -12.56 -8.53 -0.25
C LYS A 26 -13.94 -7.99 0.12
N THR A 27 -14.37 -8.27 1.34
CA THR A 27 -15.68 -7.90 1.87
C THR A 27 -15.58 -7.41 3.30
N TYR A 28 -16.55 -6.58 3.68
CA TYR A 28 -16.82 -6.21 5.05
C TYR A 28 -18.33 -6.23 5.28
N GLN A 29 -18.78 -6.86 6.37
CA GLN A 29 -20.22 -7.06 6.64
C GLN A 29 -20.97 -7.66 5.44
N GLU A 30 -20.37 -8.67 4.80
CA GLU A 30 -20.90 -9.37 3.61
C GLU A 30 -20.95 -8.54 2.31
N GLU A 31 -20.65 -7.24 2.37
CA GLU A 31 -20.60 -6.36 1.19
C GLU A 31 -19.18 -6.20 0.64
N PRO A 32 -18.99 -6.09 -0.69
CA PRO A 32 -17.69 -5.81 -1.29
C PRO A 32 -17.12 -4.47 -0.83
N LEU A 33 -15.79 -4.39 -0.65
CA LEU A 33 -15.16 -3.09 -0.44
C LEU A 33 -15.17 -2.24 -1.71
N GLU A 34 -15.36 -0.94 -1.53
CA GLU A 34 -15.25 0.08 -2.57
C GLU A 34 -13.78 0.43 -2.77
N LEU A 35 -13.17 -0.30 -3.71
CA LEU A 35 -11.76 -0.20 -4.05
C LEU A 35 -11.61 0.52 -5.39
N SER A 36 -10.97 1.68 -5.35
CA SER A 36 -10.69 2.50 -6.53
C SER A 36 -9.25 2.25 -7.02
N HIS A 37 -9.01 2.49 -8.31
CA HIS A 37 -7.72 2.23 -8.93
C HIS A 37 -7.34 3.27 -10.00
N THR A 38 -6.05 3.44 -10.21
CA THR A 38 -5.45 4.11 -11.38
C THR A 38 -4.52 3.11 -12.07
N GLY A 39 -4.66 2.92 -13.38
CA GLY A 39 -4.06 1.79 -14.10
C GLY A 39 -4.91 0.53 -13.99
N ASN A 40 -4.48 -0.57 -14.59
CA ASN A 40 -5.17 -1.86 -14.58
C ASN A 40 -4.12 -3.00 -14.61
N SER A 41 -4.54 -4.25 -14.77
CA SER A 41 -3.58 -5.38 -14.84
C SER A 41 -2.61 -5.25 -16.01
N GLU A 42 -3.05 -4.74 -17.16
CA GLU A 42 -2.18 -4.55 -18.33
C GLU A 42 -1.10 -3.50 -18.05
N THR A 43 -1.47 -2.30 -17.59
CA THR A 43 -0.49 -1.24 -17.28
C THR A 43 0.45 -1.64 -16.15
N LEU A 44 -0.04 -2.42 -15.19
CA LEU A 44 0.76 -2.98 -14.11
C LEU A 44 1.82 -3.95 -14.65
N GLN A 45 1.43 -4.88 -15.51
CA GLN A 45 2.32 -5.92 -16.03
C GLN A 45 3.33 -5.36 -17.04
N GLU A 46 2.94 -4.36 -17.83
CA GLU A 46 3.80 -3.74 -18.84
C GLU A 46 4.75 -2.68 -18.26
N ASN A 47 4.25 -1.86 -17.32
CA ASN A 47 4.95 -0.64 -16.90
C ASN A 47 5.18 -0.54 -15.39
N TYR A 48 4.78 -1.54 -14.59
CA TYR A 48 4.86 -1.53 -13.13
C TYR A 48 4.18 -0.33 -12.47
N ARG A 49 3.10 0.17 -13.09
CA ARG A 49 2.35 1.34 -12.60
C ARG A 49 0.96 0.93 -12.17
N LEU A 50 0.65 1.21 -10.91
CA LEU A 50 -0.68 1.01 -10.33
C LEU A 50 -0.87 1.94 -9.14
N GLY A 51 -2.04 2.55 -9.04
CA GLY A 51 -2.53 3.21 -7.83
C GLY A 51 -3.78 2.50 -7.33
N LEU A 52 -3.89 2.30 -6.03
CA LEU A 52 -5.04 1.68 -5.37
C LEU A 52 -5.43 2.49 -4.13
N LYS A 53 -6.73 2.51 -3.84
CA LYS A 53 -7.25 3.08 -2.59
C LYS A 53 -8.54 2.40 -2.17
N TRP A 54 -8.85 2.51 -0.88
CA TRP A 54 -10.14 2.12 -0.31
C TRP A 54 -10.93 3.36 0.13
N ASP A 55 -12.17 3.48 -0.38
CA ASP A 55 -13.11 4.56 -0.05
C ASP A 55 -13.89 4.23 1.24
N LYS A 56 -13.23 4.46 2.39
CA LYS A 56 -13.65 3.98 3.73
C LYS A 56 -15.11 4.27 4.09
N GLY A 57 -15.55 5.48 3.77
CA GLY A 57 -16.90 5.96 4.10
C GLY A 57 -18.03 5.22 3.37
N LEU A 58 -17.74 4.55 2.25
CA LEU A 58 -18.75 3.80 1.51
C LEU A 58 -19.02 2.41 2.11
N ASN A 59 -18.08 1.87 2.88
CA ASN A 59 -18.23 0.55 3.50
C ASN A 59 -18.49 0.58 5.00
N ASP A 60 -18.16 1.66 5.70
CA ASP A 60 -18.35 1.74 7.15
C ASP A 60 -18.75 3.17 7.58
N GLU A 61 -19.98 3.27 8.10
CA GLU A 61 -20.61 4.52 8.53
C GLU A 61 -19.84 5.24 9.65
N ARG A 62 -18.99 4.53 10.43
CA ARG A 62 -18.12 5.13 11.43
C ARG A 62 -17.19 6.17 10.80
N TRP A 63 -16.76 5.96 9.55
CA TRP A 63 -15.97 6.93 8.80
C TRP A 63 -16.78 8.13 8.31
N GLN A 64 -18.09 7.97 8.07
CA GLN A 64 -18.96 9.09 7.68
C GLN A 64 -19.20 10.04 8.85
N SER A 65 -19.40 9.50 10.05
CA SER A 65 -19.64 10.29 11.26
C SER A 65 -18.40 11.04 11.78
N LYS A 66 -17.19 10.58 11.45
CA LYS A 66 -15.95 11.26 11.83
C LYS A 66 -15.68 12.51 11.00
N LYS A 67 -15.39 13.62 11.70
CA LYS A 67 -14.83 14.85 11.14
C LYS A 67 -13.33 14.70 10.85
N THR A 68 -13.00 13.75 9.98
CA THR A 68 -11.63 13.44 9.58
C THR A 68 -11.48 13.53 8.07
N LEU A 69 -10.30 13.95 7.62
CA LEU A 69 -9.91 13.92 6.21
C LEU A 69 -9.38 12.55 5.78
N TRP A 70 -9.13 11.62 6.73
CA TRP A 70 -8.70 10.26 6.48
C TRP A 70 -9.81 9.40 5.84
N LYS A 71 -10.33 9.81 4.68
CA LYS A 71 -11.41 9.13 3.96
C LYS A 71 -10.89 8.02 3.04
N TYR A 72 -9.68 8.19 2.54
CA TYR A 72 -8.96 7.25 1.70
C TYR A 72 -7.46 7.55 1.83
N GLU A 73 -6.64 6.59 1.43
CA GLU A 73 -5.21 6.77 1.24
C GLU A 73 -4.86 6.25 -0.16
N ASP A 74 -4.21 7.08 -0.98
CA ASP A 74 -3.71 6.64 -2.28
C ASP A 74 -2.38 5.92 -2.08
N ILE A 75 -2.34 4.63 -2.41
CA ILE A 75 -1.14 3.80 -2.38
C ILE A 75 -0.76 3.48 -3.82
N SER A 76 0.46 3.81 -4.23
CA SER A 76 0.90 3.58 -5.61
C SER A 76 2.25 2.89 -5.68
N VAL A 77 2.48 2.25 -6.82
CA VAL A 77 3.77 1.69 -7.23
C VAL A 77 4.15 2.27 -8.58
N ASN A 78 5.43 2.63 -8.70
CA ASN A 78 6.04 3.09 -9.94
C ASN A 78 7.45 2.52 -10.06
N PRO A 79 7.95 2.24 -11.28
CA PRO A 79 9.36 1.91 -11.45
C PRO A 79 10.20 3.19 -11.44
N ILE A 80 11.43 3.08 -10.93
CA ILE A 80 12.41 4.18 -10.86
C ILE A 80 13.80 3.65 -11.24
N ARG A 81 14.76 4.57 -11.47
CA ARG A 81 16.16 4.24 -11.79
C ARG A 81 16.26 3.23 -12.93
N ASN A 82 15.74 3.56 -14.11
CA ASN A 82 15.70 2.66 -15.29
C ASN A 82 15.06 1.28 -15.01
N ASN A 83 13.95 1.24 -14.27
CA ASN A 83 13.21 0.02 -13.92
C ASN A 83 14.06 -1.03 -13.17
N SER A 84 14.93 -0.58 -12.27
CA SER A 84 15.69 -1.46 -11.37
C SER A 84 15.13 -1.52 -9.95
N ILE A 85 14.28 -0.55 -9.59
CA ILE A 85 13.62 -0.45 -8.29
C ILE A 85 12.15 -0.14 -8.50
N LEU A 86 11.27 -0.88 -7.81
CA LEU A 86 9.89 -0.49 -7.61
C LEU A 86 9.81 0.42 -6.40
N TYR A 87 9.17 1.55 -6.58
CA TYR A 87 8.99 2.58 -5.59
C TYR A 87 7.51 2.64 -5.21
N PHE A 88 7.23 2.31 -3.95
CA PHE A 88 5.91 2.35 -3.37
C PHE A 88 5.77 3.63 -2.57
N GLU A 89 4.72 4.38 -2.83
CA GLU A 89 4.46 5.64 -2.15
C GLU A 89 3.01 5.80 -1.76
N THR A 90 2.81 6.63 -0.74
CA THR A 90 1.50 7.00 -0.19
C THR A 90 1.40 8.51 -0.17
N ARG A 91 0.18 9.05 -0.10
CA ARG A 91 -0.05 10.50 -0.08
C ARG A 91 0.47 11.13 1.21
N HIS A 92 0.35 10.44 2.34
CA HIS A 92 0.72 10.98 3.65
C HIS A 92 1.93 10.29 4.27
N ILE A 93 2.70 11.03 5.07
CA ILE A 93 3.88 10.53 5.80
C ILE A 93 3.44 9.48 6.83
N TYR A 94 2.46 9.84 7.66
CA TYR A 94 1.84 8.95 8.63
C TYR A 94 0.64 8.25 7.99
N LEU A 95 0.46 6.98 8.33
CA LEU A 95 -0.61 6.15 7.79
C LEU A 95 -1.45 5.60 8.94
N LEU A 96 -2.75 5.50 8.68
CA LEU A 96 -3.63 4.67 9.51
C LEU A 96 -3.19 3.20 9.40
N SER A 97 -3.39 2.44 10.47
CA SER A 97 -3.02 1.03 10.56
C SER A 97 -3.60 0.18 9.43
N VAL A 98 -4.85 0.44 9.02
CA VAL A 98 -5.48 -0.27 7.90
C VAL A 98 -4.79 0.01 6.55
N ASP A 99 -4.35 1.24 6.31
CA ASP A 99 -3.67 1.63 5.08
C ASP A 99 -2.20 1.23 5.09
N LYS A 100 -1.54 1.29 6.24
CA LYS A 100 -0.17 0.79 6.42
C LYS A 100 -0.09 -0.72 6.16
N ARG A 101 -1.06 -1.47 6.69
CA ARG A 101 -1.20 -2.90 6.39
C ARG A 101 -1.38 -3.14 4.89
N ALA A 102 -2.27 -2.38 4.25
CA ALA A 102 -2.51 -2.46 2.81
C ALA A 102 -1.22 -2.21 1.99
N LEU A 103 -0.46 -1.15 2.31
CA LEU A 103 0.84 -0.86 1.69
C LEU A 103 1.80 -2.05 1.83
N TYR A 104 1.93 -2.63 3.02
CA TYR A 104 2.83 -3.75 3.26
C TYR A 104 2.43 -5.02 2.51
N ILE A 105 1.13 -5.33 2.43
CA ILE A 105 0.63 -6.44 1.61
C ILE A 105 0.98 -6.23 0.13
N MET A 106 0.85 -4.99 -0.37
CA MET A 106 1.25 -4.67 -1.74
C MET A 106 2.74 -4.91 -1.97
N VAL A 107 3.60 -4.35 -1.11
CA VAL A 107 5.06 -4.53 -1.19
C VAL A 107 5.44 -6.01 -1.20
N ILE A 108 4.87 -6.80 -0.29
CA ILE A 108 5.13 -8.25 -0.20
C ILE A 108 4.71 -8.96 -1.49
N ALA A 109 3.53 -8.65 -2.02
CA ALA A 109 3.03 -9.28 -3.25
C ALA A 109 3.98 -9.04 -4.43
N PHE A 110 4.45 -7.81 -4.61
CA PHE A 110 5.41 -7.48 -5.65
C PHE A 110 6.77 -8.14 -5.39
N ALA A 111 7.32 -7.99 -4.18
CA ALA A 111 8.63 -8.54 -3.85
C ALA A 111 8.69 -10.06 -4.04
N LYS A 112 7.61 -10.80 -3.74
CA LYS A 112 7.50 -12.24 -4.03
C LYS A 112 7.50 -12.52 -5.54
N GLU A 113 6.74 -11.76 -6.32
CA GLU A 113 6.59 -11.98 -7.76
C GLU A 113 7.92 -11.77 -8.52
N VAL A 114 8.66 -10.72 -8.14
CA VAL A 114 9.91 -10.29 -8.77
C VAL A 114 11.17 -10.81 -8.08
N GLU A 115 11.01 -11.67 -7.06
CA GLU A 115 12.11 -12.20 -6.24
C GLU A 115 13.02 -11.09 -5.70
N GLY A 116 12.39 -10.01 -5.24
CA GLY A 116 13.04 -8.77 -4.83
C GLY A 116 13.37 -8.68 -3.35
N LEU A 117 14.25 -7.74 -3.00
CA LEU A 117 14.54 -7.35 -1.62
C LEU A 117 13.89 -6.00 -1.31
N ILE A 118 13.43 -5.83 -0.06
CA ILE A 118 12.65 -4.68 0.40
C ILE A 118 13.55 -3.72 1.19
N SER A 119 13.31 -2.42 1.07
CA SER A 119 13.97 -1.37 1.86
C SER A 119 12.95 -0.34 2.35
N GLU A 120 12.96 -0.09 3.66
CA GLU A 120 12.15 0.94 4.33
C GLU A 120 12.95 2.21 4.68
N ASP A 121 14.24 2.26 4.36
CA ASP A 121 15.17 3.28 4.86
C ASP A 121 15.88 4.07 3.75
N ALA A 122 15.17 4.31 2.65
CA ALA A 122 15.67 4.97 1.46
C ALA A 122 16.85 4.23 0.81
N THR A 123 16.72 2.92 0.62
CA THR A 123 17.67 2.04 -0.08
C THR A 123 19.01 1.85 0.63
N LYS A 124 19.10 2.16 1.93
CA LYS A 124 20.34 2.00 2.72
C LYS A 124 20.55 0.55 3.14
N THR A 125 19.48 -0.13 3.53
CA THR A 125 19.47 -1.56 3.85
C THR A 125 18.41 -2.29 3.04
N TRP A 126 18.65 -3.56 2.80
CA TRP A 126 17.77 -4.45 2.04
C TRP A 126 17.51 -5.70 2.86
N GLU A 127 16.24 -6.05 3.03
CA GLU A 127 15.79 -7.24 3.74
C GLU A 127 14.98 -8.15 2.81
N THR A 128 14.98 -9.44 3.11
CA THR A 128 14.17 -10.44 2.42
C THR A 128 12.70 -10.26 2.75
N VAL A 129 11.83 -10.85 1.93
CA VAL A 129 10.38 -10.84 2.20
C VAL A 129 10.05 -11.53 3.53
N GLU A 130 10.76 -12.60 3.89
CA GLU A 130 10.56 -13.30 5.16
C GLU A 130 10.94 -12.41 6.36
N GLU A 131 12.07 -11.71 6.30
CA GLU A 131 12.48 -10.76 7.34
C GLU A 131 11.46 -9.63 7.50
N PHE A 132 10.97 -9.08 6.39
CA PHE A 132 9.95 -8.04 6.39
C PHE A 132 8.61 -8.54 6.97
N GLU A 133 8.14 -9.72 6.57
CA GLU A 133 6.91 -10.34 7.09
C GLU A 133 7.01 -10.62 8.60
N ASN A 134 8.17 -11.08 9.08
CA ASN A 134 8.41 -11.34 10.50
C ASN A 134 8.46 -10.04 11.32
N LYS A 135 9.13 -9.01 10.79
CA LYS A 135 9.26 -7.69 11.43
C LYS A 135 7.91 -7.00 11.61
N HIS A 136 7.00 -7.15 10.65
CA HIS A 136 5.67 -6.51 10.63
C HIS A 136 4.53 -7.48 10.91
N TYR A 137 4.83 -8.63 11.53
CA TYR A 137 3.91 -9.75 11.72
C TYR A 137 2.58 -9.34 12.35
N ASP A 138 2.63 -8.57 13.44
CA ASP A 138 1.43 -8.17 14.19
C ASP A 138 0.47 -7.34 13.33
N LEU A 139 1.00 -6.42 12.53
CA LEU A 139 0.21 -5.56 11.64
C LEU A 139 -0.40 -6.37 10.48
N LEU A 140 0.40 -7.24 9.86
CA LEU A 140 -0.02 -8.05 8.72
C LEU A 140 -1.16 -9.03 9.07
N ASN A 141 -1.15 -9.55 10.30
CA ASN A 141 -2.16 -10.50 10.80
C ASN A 141 -3.40 -9.85 11.40
N LEU A 142 -3.51 -8.53 11.44
CA LEU A 142 -4.76 -7.88 11.85
C LEU A 142 -5.90 -8.27 10.90
N SER A 143 -7.08 -8.53 11.47
CA SER A 143 -8.32 -8.63 10.71
C SER A 143 -8.75 -7.25 10.19
N PHE A 144 -9.70 -7.24 9.25
CA PHE A 144 -10.32 -5.99 8.79
C PHE A 144 -10.86 -5.19 9.97
N GLU A 145 -11.73 -5.80 10.79
CA GLU A 145 -12.35 -5.10 11.92
C GLU A 145 -11.30 -4.54 12.87
N LYS A 146 -10.27 -5.33 13.21
CA LYS A 146 -9.28 -4.86 14.18
C LYS A 146 -8.42 -3.72 13.65
N SER A 147 -7.95 -3.83 12.41
CA SER A 147 -7.17 -2.75 11.77
C SER A 147 -8.01 -1.49 11.58
N ASN A 148 -9.30 -1.64 11.25
CA ASN A 148 -10.24 -0.53 11.09
C ASN A 148 -10.58 0.15 12.43
N GLU A 149 -10.81 -0.60 13.52
CA GLU A 149 -11.00 -0.05 14.87
C GLU A 149 -9.81 0.80 15.33
N ILE A 150 -8.59 0.27 15.16
CA ILE A 150 -7.35 1.01 15.49
C ILE A 150 -7.28 2.29 14.66
N SER A 151 -7.56 2.19 13.35
CA SER A 151 -7.54 3.31 12.42
C SER A 151 -8.56 4.40 12.79
N LEU A 152 -9.74 4.03 13.29
CA LEU A 152 -10.73 4.99 13.75
C LEU A 152 -10.22 5.80 14.95
N VAL A 153 -9.45 5.21 15.86
CA VAL A 153 -8.83 5.93 16.98
C VAL A 153 -7.66 6.80 16.51
N GLU A 154 -6.80 6.24 15.64
CA GLU A 154 -5.69 6.95 15.03
C GLU A 154 -6.15 8.17 14.23
N ALA A 155 -7.29 8.09 13.53
CA ALA A 155 -7.82 9.19 12.72
C ALA A 155 -8.17 10.47 13.52
N ASP A 156 -8.29 10.37 14.85
CA ASP A 156 -8.51 11.51 15.75
C ASP A 156 -7.20 12.10 16.29
N THR A 157 -6.07 11.40 16.15
CA THR A 157 -4.81 11.72 16.84
C THR A 157 -3.61 11.85 15.91
N LEU A 158 -3.60 11.14 14.78
CA LEU A 158 -2.55 11.22 13.77
C LEU A 158 -2.71 12.48 12.92
N GLU A 159 -1.59 13.19 12.76
CA GLU A 159 -1.51 14.34 11.88
C GLU A 159 -1.49 13.92 10.41
N MET A 160 -2.28 14.62 9.60
CA MET A 160 -2.30 14.45 8.16
C MET A 160 -1.23 15.31 7.52
N ILE A 161 -0.03 14.75 7.37
CA ILE A 161 1.10 15.42 6.72
C ILE A 161 1.30 14.81 5.33
N GLU A 162 1.11 15.61 4.28
CA GLU A 162 1.36 15.17 2.91
C GLU A 162 2.85 14.92 2.67
N GLU A 163 3.15 13.89 1.88
CA GLU A 163 4.48 13.63 1.37
C GLU A 163 4.92 14.79 0.43
N PRO A 164 6.17 15.29 0.55
CA PRO A 164 6.66 16.35 -0.32
C PRO A 164 6.68 15.93 -1.79
N TRP A 165 6.15 16.81 -2.66
CA TRP A 165 6.13 16.63 -4.12
C TRP A 165 7.52 16.57 -4.76
N ASP A 166 8.50 17.27 -4.18
CA ASP A 166 9.88 17.31 -4.66
C ASP A 166 10.65 16.17 -3.97
N ASN A 167 10.49 14.95 -4.50
CA ASN A 167 11.17 13.76 -4.00
C ASN A 167 12.46 13.49 -4.80
N GLU A 168 13.49 12.91 -4.16
CA GLU A 168 14.77 12.53 -4.79
C GLU A 168 14.65 11.38 -5.82
N VAL A 169 13.45 11.12 -6.32
CA VAL A 169 13.12 9.98 -7.16
C VAL A 169 13.15 10.42 -8.62
N GLU A 170 14.25 10.11 -9.30
CA GLU A 170 14.29 10.17 -10.75
C GLU A 170 13.43 9.05 -11.34
N TYR A 171 12.26 9.41 -11.86
CA TYR A 171 11.33 8.52 -12.57
C TYR A 171 11.81 8.14 -14.00
N THR A 172 13.03 8.57 -14.37
CA THR A 172 13.69 8.30 -15.67
C THR A 172 14.47 7.00 -15.68
#